data_AF-A0AA36IYS9-F1
#
_entry.id   AF-A0AA36IYS9-F1
#
_cell.length_a   1.000
_cell.length_b   1.000
_cell.length_c   1.000
_cell.angle_alpha   90.00
_cell.angle_beta   90.00
_cell.angle_gamma   90.00
#
_symmetry.space_group_name_H-M   'P 1'
#
loop_
_entity.id
_entity.type
_entity.pdbx_description
1 polymer ?
#
loop_
_entity_poly.entity_id
_entity_poly.type
_entity_poly.pdbx_seq_one_letter_code
_entity_poly.pdbx_strand_id
1 'polypeptide(L)'
;MAWLLAKAADTLKKAQDQLQDAEFIQKLGEVDIVQKAKDAAKEVATAANKVSESVQAEYRRTFEELDCQIFQVRPDLMIMEYPSLQTIERLAKRLNAAHAQKMLIFNLSEEPYESGKFEGEVLDLPLNGLELPPLKDLLQLCLSAQQWLATDQENVVVVHGREGFARAAAFAGCFQAFRGQGTPKDGR
;
A
#
# COMPACT_ATOMS: atom_id res chain seq x y z
N MET A 1 -4.79 15.26 14.92
CA MET A 1 -5.47 13.96 14.67
C MET A 1 -6.81 13.83 15.40
N ALA A 2 -6.91 14.11 16.71
CA ALA A 2 -8.19 14.02 17.45
C ALA A 2 -9.31 14.97 16.97
N TRP A 3 -8.97 16.18 16.51
CA TRP A 3 -9.95 17.17 16.03
C TRP A 3 -10.68 16.77 14.74
N LEU A 4 -10.00 16.11 13.81
CA LEU A 4 -10.60 15.64 12.55
C LEU A 4 -11.57 14.48 12.77
N LEU A 5 -11.25 13.58 13.70
CA LEU A 5 -12.10 12.45 14.07
C LEU A 5 -13.38 12.92 14.79
N ALA A 6 -13.26 13.92 15.68
CA ALA A 6 -14.41 14.53 16.32
C ALA A 6 -15.34 15.23 15.31
N LYS A 7 -14.76 15.96 14.33
CA LYS A 7 -15.52 16.65 13.28
C LYS A 7 -16.23 15.67 12.34
N ALA A 8 -15.60 14.53 12.02
CA ALA A 8 -16.21 13.48 11.21
C ALA A 8 -17.40 12.81 11.92
N ALA A 9 -17.27 12.52 13.22
CA ALA A 9 -18.34 11.96 14.04
C ALA A 9 -19.54 12.91 14.17
N ASP A 10 -19.29 14.22 14.33
CA ASP A 10 -20.34 15.23 14.42
C ASP A 10 -21.09 15.43 13.09
N THR A 11 -20.37 15.32 11.97
CA THR A 11 -20.95 15.40 10.62
C THR A 11 -21.80 14.18 10.31
N LEU A 12 -21.35 12.98 10.72
CA LEU A 12 -22.11 11.73 10.63
C LEU A 12 -23.39 11.79 11.46
N LYS A 13 -23.33 12.32 12.68
CA LYS A 13 -24.50 12.47 13.55
C LYS A 13 -25.53 13.44 12.97
N LYS A 14 -25.10 14.57 12.42
CA LYS A 14 -25.99 15.52 11.73
C LYS A 14 -26.63 14.93 10.46
N ALA A 15 -25.88 14.16 9.68
CA ALA A 15 -26.43 13.45 8.52
C ALA A 15 -27.45 12.37 8.94
N GLN A 16 -27.25 11.74 10.10
CA GLN A 16 -28.15 10.75 10.69
C GLN A 16 -29.44 11.37 11.23
N ASP A 17 -29.37 12.56 11.83
CA ASP A 17 -30.53 13.32 12.30
C ASP A 17 -31.33 13.90 11.12
N GLN A 18 -30.67 14.35 10.03
CA GLN A 18 -31.34 14.82 8.80
C GLN A 18 -32.08 13.73 8.03
N LEU A 19 -31.74 12.45 8.25
CA LEU A 19 -32.42 11.28 7.67
C LEU A 19 -33.66 10.86 8.47
N GLN A 20 -33.96 11.51 9.61
CA GLN A 20 -35.13 11.22 10.45
C GLN A 20 -36.31 12.20 10.28
N ASP A 21 -36.17 13.25 9.45
CA ASP A 21 -37.28 14.16 9.14
C ASP A 21 -38.27 13.50 8.16
N ALA A 22 -39.25 12.81 8.75
CA ALA A 22 -40.20 11.92 8.11
C ALA A 22 -41.50 12.63 7.70
N GLU A 23 -41.48 13.37 6.59
CA GLU A 23 -42.71 13.76 5.87
C GLU A 23 -42.81 13.23 4.43
N PHE A 24 -41.83 12.44 3.95
CA PHE A 24 -41.86 11.90 2.58
C PHE A 24 -41.90 10.35 2.48
N ILE A 25 -41.71 9.63 3.60
CA ILE A 25 -41.72 8.16 3.62
C ILE A 25 -43.10 7.65 4.05
N GLN A 26 -44.16 8.08 3.36
CA GLN A 26 -45.50 7.50 3.55
C GLN A 26 -46.19 7.13 2.24
N LYS A 27 -45.45 6.62 1.26
CA LYS A 27 -46.02 5.84 0.16
C LYS A 27 -44.97 4.97 -0.52
N LEU A 28 -45.25 3.66 -0.49
CA LEU A 28 -44.71 2.55 -1.31
C LEU A 28 -43.63 1.66 -0.65
N GLY A 29 -44.06 0.50 -0.13
CA GLY A 29 -43.37 -0.79 -0.38
C GLY A 29 -41.99 -1.11 0.23
N GLU A 30 -41.58 -0.50 1.35
CA GLU A 30 -40.16 -0.51 1.79
C GLU A 30 -39.75 -1.45 2.93
N VAL A 31 -40.60 -2.33 3.46
CA VAL A 31 -40.24 -3.12 4.67
C VAL A 31 -39.16 -4.17 4.42
N ASP A 32 -39.14 -4.80 3.23
CA ASP A 32 -38.20 -5.91 2.94
C ASP A 32 -36.80 -5.42 2.49
N ILE A 33 -36.74 -4.25 1.85
CA ILE A 33 -35.48 -3.64 1.38
C ILE A 33 -34.72 -2.99 2.56
N VAL A 34 -35.45 -2.32 3.45
CA VAL A 34 -34.86 -1.67 4.63
C VAL A 34 -34.33 -2.70 5.63
N GLN A 35 -35.01 -3.84 5.79
CA GLN A 35 -34.53 -4.89 6.69
C GLN A 35 -33.29 -5.61 6.13
N LYS A 36 -33.29 -5.96 4.84
CA LYS A 36 -32.10 -6.52 4.16
C LYS A 36 -30.90 -5.56 4.19
N ALA A 37 -31.14 -4.25 4.05
CA ALA A 37 -30.09 -3.24 4.18
C ALA A 37 -29.55 -3.15 5.62
N LYS A 38 -30.39 -3.30 6.65
CA LYS A 38 -29.97 -3.34 8.06
C LYS A 38 -29.14 -4.59 8.38
N ASP A 39 -29.52 -5.74 7.86
CA ASP A 39 -28.81 -7.00 8.10
C ASP A 39 -27.45 -7.00 7.39
N ALA A 40 -27.39 -6.52 6.14
CA ALA A 40 -26.14 -6.30 5.42
C ALA A 40 -25.23 -5.26 6.13
N ALA A 41 -25.80 -4.16 6.65
CA ALA A 41 -25.03 -3.17 7.41
C ALA A 41 -24.47 -3.75 8.72
N LYS A 42 -25.21 -4.66 9.37
CA LYS A 42 -24.76 -5.35 10.60
C LYS A 42 -23.64 -6.35 10.31
N GLU A 43 -23.70 -7.07 9.20
CA GLU A 43 -22.59 -7.93 8.72
C GLU A 43 -21.35 -7.10 8.36
N VAL A 44 -21.52 -5.99 7.65
CA VAL A 44 -20.42 -5.06 7.32
C VAL A 44 -19.80 -4.46 8.59
N ALA A 45 -20.61 -4.08 9.59
CA ALA A 45 -20.11 -3.59 10.87
C ALA A 45 -19.38 -4.66 11.69
N THR A 46 -19.84 -5.90 11.66
CA THR A 46 -19.18 -7.03 12.37
C THR A 46 -17.88 -7.42 11.68
N ALA A 47 -17.85 -7.42 10.35
CA ALA A 47 -16.63 -7.60 9.56
C ALA A 47 -15.64 -6.45 9.79
N ALA A 48 -16.11 -5.21 9.83
CA ALA A 48 -15.28 -4.04 10.13
C ALA A 48 -14.70 -4.09 11.55
N ASN A 49 -15.46 -4.55 12.55
CA ASN A 49 -14.97 -4.73 13.93
C ASN A 49 -13.93 -5.85 14.02
N LYS A 50 -14.13 -6.97 13.32
CA LYS A 50 -13.15 -8.07 13.28
C LYS A 50 -11.86 -7.68 12.54
N VAL A 51 -11.98 -6.89 11.48
CA VAL A 51 -10.84 -6.27 10.79
C VAL A 51 -10.16 -5.26 11.72
N SER A 52 -10.91 -4.45 12.48
CA SER A 52 -10.36 -3.49 13.44
C SER A 52 -9.60 -4.17 14.59
N GLU A 53 -10.13 -5.27 15.15
CA GLU A 53 -9.45 -6.07 16.18
C GLU A 53 -8.19 -6.76 15.62
N SER A 54 -8.22 -7.24 14.37
CA SER A 54 -7.04 -7.79 13.69
C SER A 54 -6.00 -6.69 13.41
N VAL A 55 -6.45 -5.53 12.93
CA VAL A 55 -5.63 -4.33 12.70
C VAL A 55 -5.02 -3.82 14.00
N GLN A 56 -5.73 -3.88 15.14
CA GLN A 56 -5.25 -3.48 16.47
C GLN A 56 -4.28 -4.51 17.09
N ALA A 57 -4.50 -5.81 16.88
CA ALA A 57 -3.58 -6.86 17.30
C ALA A 57 -2.29 -6.84 16.46
N GLU A 58 -2.40 -6.51 15.17
CA GLU A 58 -1.27 -6.26 14.27
C GLU A 58 -0.56 -4.97 14.66
N TYR A 59 -1.28 -3.88 14.97
CA TYR A 59 -0.74 -2.61 15.51
C TYR A 59 0.14 -2.82 16.77
N ARG A 60 -0.23 -3.79 17.61
CA ARG A 60 0.50 -4.13 18.85
C ARG A 60 1.77 -4.95 18.62
N ARG A 61 1.92 -5.61 17.46
CA ARG A 61 3.19 -6.24 17.04
C ARG A 61 4.09 -5.25 16.31
N THR A 62 3.53 -4.30 15.56
CA THR A 62 4.30 -3.32 14.77
C THR A 62 5.03 -2.28 15.63
N PHE A 63 4.54 -1.99 16.84
CA PHE A 63 5.16 -0.99 17.72
C PHE A 63 6.53 -1.40 18.30
N GLU A 64 6.94 -2.67 18.22
CA GLU A 64 8.26 -3.13 18.67
C GLU A 64 9.27 -3.35 17.54
N GLU A 65 8.84 -3.44 16.28
CA GLU A 65 9.75 -3.62 15.13
C GLU A 65 9.83 -2.37 14.25
N LEU A 66 10.42 -1.33 14.84
CA LEU A 66 11.19 -0.27 14.19
C LEU A 66 10.36 0.69 13.33
N ASP A 67 10.26 1.96 13.75
CA ASP A 67 9.67 3.12 13.05
C ASP A 67 10.16 3.28 11.59
N CYS A 68 9.74 2.39 10.71
CA CYS A 68 10.03 2.39 9.29
C CYS A 68 8.98 1.60 8.50
N GLN A 69 8.68 2.07 7.29
CA GLN A 69 7.55 1.54 6.50
C GLN A 69 8.05 0.68 5.34
N ILE A 70 7.61 -0.58 5.33
CA ILE A 70 7.81 -1.55 4.24
C ILE A 70 6.45 -2.22 3.99
N PHE A 71 5.99 -2.18 2.74
CA PHE A 71 4.73 -2.76 2.27
C PHE A 71 5.04 -3.88 1.29
N GLN A 72 4.59 -5.09 1.60
CA GLN A 72 4.72 -6.22 0.69
C GLN A 72 3.54 -6.24 -0.30
N VAL A 73 3.83 -6.06 -1.59
CA VAL A 73 2.81 -6.08 -2.67
C VAL A 73 2.60 -7.52 -3.15
N ARG A 74 3.68 -8.30 -3.24
CA ARG A 74 3.71 -9.73 -3.59
C ARG A 74 4.90 -10.35 -2.85
N PRO A 75 4.99 -11.69 -2.67
CA PRO A 75 6.18 -12.32 -2.06
C PRO A 75 7.55 -11.88 -2.61
N ASP A 76 7.62 -11.52 -3.89
CA ASP A 76 8.84 -11.11 -4.59
C ASP A 76 8.89 -9.58 -4.90
N LEU A 77 7.94 -8.79 -4.40
CA LEU A 77 7.82 -7.35 -4.67
C LEU A 77 7.40 -6.56 -3.44
N MET A 78 8.24 -5.60 -3.05
CA MET A 78 8.02 -4.74 -1.89
C MET A 78 8.17 -3.26 -2.25
N ILE A 79 7.46 -2.42 -1.52
CA ILE A 79 7.60 -0.97 -1.53
C ILE A 79 8.10 -0.55 -0.15
N MET A 80 9.12 0.31 -0.08
CA MET A 80 9.55 0.90 1.21
C MET A 80 9.47 2.42 1.17
N GLU A 81 9.52 3.05 2.34
CA GLU A 81 9.74 4.50 2.44
C GLU A 81 11.16 4.87 2.01
N TYR A 82 11.39 6.16 1.79
CA TYR A 82 12.73 6.66 1.49
C TYR A 82 13.73 6.33 2.63
N PRO A 83 14.91 5.74 2.34
CA PRO A 83 15.96 5.46 3.31
C PRO A 83 16.68 6.72 3.80
N SER A 84 15.97 7.57 4.54
CA SER A 84 16.53 8.75 5.18
C SER A 84 17.58 8.37 6.22
N LEU A 85 18.40 9.34 6.64
CA LEU A 85 19.36 9.15 7.74
C LEU A 85 18.70 8.59 9.02
N GLN A 86 17.41 8.88 9.24
CA GLN A 86 16.69 8.41 10.41
C GLN A 86 16.22 6.96 10.28
N THR A 87 15.93 6.48 9.07
CA THR A 87 15.23 5.21 8.81
C THR A 87 16.12 4.14 8.19
N ILE A 88 17.20 4.53 7.51
CA ILE A 88 18.05 3.63 6.70
C ILE A 88 18.60 2.45 7.49
N GLU A 89 19.12 2.65 8.69
CA GLU A 89 19.65 1.56 9.53
C GLU A 89 18.58 0.52 9.86
N ARG A 90 17.34 0.97 10.06
CA ARG A 90 16.22 0.08 10.41
C ARG A 90 15.69 -0.67 9.18
N LEU A 91 15.57 0.04 8.05
CA LEU A 91 15.20 -0.56 6.76
C LEU A 91 16.24 -1.60 6.35
N ALA A 92 17.53 -1.25 6.39
CA ALA A 92 18.63 -2.15 6.08
C ALA A 92 18.63 -3.37 6.99
N LYS A 93 18.52 -3.19 8.31
CA LYS A 93 18.45 -4.31 9.26
C LYS A 93 17.33 -5.30 8.91
N ARG A 94 16.13 -4.79 8.62
CA ARG A 94 14.96 -5.64 8.29
C ARG A 94 15.14 -6.36 6.95
N LEU A 95 15.52 -5.64 5.91
CA LEU A 95 15.67 -6.21 4.57
C LEU A 95 16.87 -7.16 4.49
N ASN A 96 17.99 -6.84 5.13
CA ASN A 96 19.16 -7.72 5.14
C ASN A 96 18.86 -9.02 5.88
N ALA A 97 18.16 -8.96 7.02
CA ALA A 97 17.77 -10.16 7.76
C ALA A 97 16.83 -11.09 6.98
N ALA A 98 15.98 -10.53 6.12
CA ALA A 98 15.01 -11.30 5.33
C ALA A 98 15.52 -11.75 3.96
N HIS A 99 16.37 -10.95 3.31
CA HIS A 99 16.73 -11.13 1.90
C HIS A 99 18.22 -11.02 1.60
N ALA A 100 19.03 -10.36 2.43
CA ALA A 100 20.47 -10.19 2.22
C ALA A 100 20.83 -9.84 0.76
N GLN A 101 21.67 -10.62 0.09
CA GLN A 101 22.08 -10.40 -1.31
C GLN A 101 20.98 -10.72 -2.35
N LYS A 102 19.83 -11.25 -1.93
CA LYS A 102 18.68 -11.62 -2.80
C LYS A 102 17.73 -10.45 -3.06
N MET A 103 18.02 -9.25 -2.58
CA MET A 103 17.24 -8.06 -2.90
C MET A 103 17.90 -7.22 -4.00
N LEU A 104 17.06 -6.72 -4.91
CA LEU A 104 17.39 -5.64 -5.84
C LEU A 104 16.53 -4.43 -5.52
N ILE A 105 17.16 -3.30 -5.20
CA ILE A 105 16.48 -2.07 -4.79
C ILE A 105 16.49 -1.06 -5.92
N PHE A 106 15.30 -0.60 -6.34
CA PHE A 106 15.15 0.51 -7.27
C PHE A 106 14.95 1.82 -6.51
N ASN A 107 15.93 2.70 -6.60
CA ASN A 107 15.86 4.04 -6.05
C ASN A 107 15.30 5.01 -7.11
N LEU A 108 14.03 5.40 -6.94
CA LEU A 108 13.35 6.41 -7.77
C LEU A 108 13.31 7.80 -7.10
N SER A 109 14.12 8.05 -6.07
CA SER A 109 14.11 9.32 -5.34
C SER A 109 14.87 10.45 -6.05
N GLU A 110 15.78 10.11 -6.96
CA GLU A 110 16.80 11.02 -7.53
C GLU A 110 17.80 11.57 -6.49
N GLU A 111 17.77 11.02 -5.28
CA GLU A 111 18.64 11.39 -4.18
C GLU A 111 19.42 10.15 -3.68
N PRO A 112 20.76 10.22 -3.66
CA PRO A 112 21.55 9.14 -3.12
C PRO A 112 21.44 9.10 -1.60
N TYR A 113 21.60 7.90 -1.05
CA TYR A 113 21.76 7.62 0.38
C TYR A 113 22.91 6.62 0.57
N GLU A 114 23.22 6.23 1.80
CA GLU A 114 24.27 5.25 2.10
C GLU A 114 23.86 3.83 1.66
N SER A 115 23.83 3.58 0.34
CA SER A 115 23.35 2.33 -0.26
C SER A 115 24.09 1.09 0.24
N GLY A 116 25.37 1.22 0.64
CA GLY A 116 26.17 0.15 1.24
C GLY A 116 25.66 -0.38 2.59
N LYS A 117 24.60 0.21 3.16
CA LYS A 117 23.89 -0.37 4.31
C LYS A 117 23.03 -1.58 3.90
N PHE A 118 22.57 -1.62 2.66
CA PHE A 118 21.86 -2.76 2.11
C PHE A 118 22.86 -3.78 1.56
N GLU A 119 22.63 -5.06 1.86
CA GLU A 119 23.48 -6.16 1.37
C GLU A 119 23.20 -6.55 -0.09
N GLY A 120 22.03 -6.17 -0.60
CA GLY A 120 21.65 -6.35 -2.00
C GLY A 120 22.11 -5.20 -2.89
N GLU A 121 21.78 -5.30 -4.18
CA GLU A 121 22.14 -4.28 -5.16
C GLU A 121 21.14 -3.12 -5.14
N VAL A 122 21.64 -1.89 -5.23
CA VAL A 122 20.82 -0.67 -5.32
C VAL A 122 21.07 -0.02 -6.67
N LEU A 123 20.00 0.19 -7.45
CA LEU A 123 20.04 0.89 -8.72
C LEU A 123 19.42 2.28 -8.58
N ASP A 124 20.24 3.31 -8.76
CA ASP A 124 19.81 4.71 -8.80
C ASP A 124 19.27 5.07 -10.19
N LEU A 125 18.04 5.56 -10.23
CA LEU A 125 17.33 5.83 -11.47
C LEU A 125 16.96 7.31 -11.55
N PRO A 126 17.56 8.07 -12.49
CA PRO A 126 17.24 9.49 -12.66
C PRO A 126 15.88 9.65 -13.34
N LEU A 127 15.00 10.46 -12.75
CA LEU A 127 13.73 10.85 -13.40
C LEU A 127 13.84 12.20 -14.11
N ASN A 128 14.98 12.90 -13.96
CA ASN A 128 15.27 14.20 -14.53
C ASN A 128 14.23 15.27 -14.13
N GLY A 129 13.78 15.23 -12.87
CA GLY A 129 12.80 16.16 -12.30
C GLY A 129 11.34 15.87 -12.67
N LEU A 130 11.06 14.73 -13.34
CA LEU A 130 9.68 14.31 -13.59
C LEU A 130 9.02 13.78 -12.31
N GLU A 131 7.73 14.04 -12.16
CA GLU A 131 6.95 13.54 -11.01
C GLU A 131 6.87 12.01 -11.01
N LEU A 132 6.75 11.42 -12.21
CA LEU A 132 6.70 9.98 -12.46
C LEU A 132 7.70 9.57 -13.55
N PRO A 133 8.25 8.35 -13.50
CA PRO A 133 9.11 7.86 -14.57
C PRO A 133 8.32 7.75 -15.90
N PRO A 134 8.92 8.14 -17.04
CA PRO A 134 8.35 7.89 -18.35
C PRO A 134 7.97 6.41 -18.55
N LEU A 135 6.94 6.14 -19.34
CA LEU A 135 6.48 4.76 -19.60
C LEU A 135 7.60 3.86 -20.13
N LYS A 136 8.48 4.40 -20.99
CA LYS A 136 9.65 3.67 -21.50
C LYS A 136 10.54 3.18 -20.36
N ASP A 137 10.82 4.04 -19.38
CA ASP A 137 11.70 3.73 -18.27
C ASP A 137 11.01 2.76 -17.31
N LEU A 138 9.71 2.92 -17.04
CA LEU A 138 8.91 1.94 -16.30
C LEU A 138 8.97 0.54 -16.95
N LEU A 139 8.85 0.45 -18.28
CA LEU A 139 8.94 -0.83 -19.00
C LEU A 139 10.35 -1.43 -18.91
N GLN A 140 11.40 -0.61 -18.99
CA GLN A 140 12.77 -1.08 -18.77
C GLN A 140 12.96 -1.62 -17.35
N LEU A 141 12.41 -0.95 -16.34
CA LEU A 141 12.43 -1.44 -14.96
C LEU A 141 11.65 -2.75 -14.80
N CYS A 142 10.52 -2.88 -15.47
CA CYS A 142 9.76 -4.14 -15.47
C CYS A 142 10.59 -5.30 -16.04
N LEU A 143 11.33 -5.06 -17.12
CA LEU A 143 12.23 -6.05 -17.71
C LEU A 143 13.37 -6.42 -16.76
N SER A 144 14.04 -5.43 -16.18
CA SER A 144 15.13 -5.66 -15.21
C SER A 144 14.63 -6.43 -13.98
N ALA A 145 13.49 -6.04 -13.42
CA ALA A 145 12.84 -6.75 -12.32
C ALA A 145 12.51 -8.20 -12.70
N GLN A 146 11.89 -8.41 -13.87
CA GLN A 146 11.55 -9.76 -14.33
C GLN A 146 12.79 -10.64 -14.54
N GLN A 147 13.87 -10.07 -15.06
CA GLN A 147 15.15 -10.79 -15.23
C GLN A 147 15.75 -11.16 -13.88
N TRP A 148 15.84 -10.20 -12.95
CA TRP A 148 16.33 -10.45 -11.59
C TRP A 148 15.55 -11.58 -10.90
N LEU A 149 14.22 -11.48 -10.89
CA LEU A 149 13.34 -12.48 -10.28
C LEU A 149 13.37 -13.85 -10.98
N ALA A 150 13.83 -13.91 -12.23
CA ALA A 150 13.98 -15.18 -12.96
C ALA A 150 15.29 -15.90 -12.62
N THR A 151 16.29 -15.21 -12.04
CA THR A 151 17.59 -15.81 -11.72
C THR A 151 17.54 -16.69 -10.47
N ASP A 152 16.67 -16.38 -9.52
CA ASP A 152 16.48 -17.15 -8.29
C ASP A 152 15.03 -16.95 -7.77
N GLN A 153 14.43 -18.00 -7.21
CA GLN A 153 13.08 -17.95 -6.63
C GLN A 153 13.03 -17.18 -5.29
N GLU A 154 14.17 -17.07 -4.60
CA GLU A 154 14.30 -16.30 -3.36
C GLU A 154 14.55 -14.81 -3.60
N ASN A 155 14.76 -14.41 -4.86
CA ASN A 155 15.01 -13.02 -5.20
C ASN A 155 13.76 -12.16 -4.98
N VAL A 156 13.98 -10.95 -4.49
CA VAL A 156 12.94 -9.93 -4.30
C VAL A 156 13.35 -8.62 -4.95
N VAL A 157 12.35 -7.85 -5.37
CA VAL A 157 12.51 -6.46 -5.82
C VAL A 157 11.92 -5.52 -4.78
N VAL A 158 12.69 -4.53 -4.36
CA VAL A 158 12.25 -3.47 -3.47
C VAL A 158 12.29 -2.15 -4.25
N VAL A 159 11.26 -1.32 -4.11
CA VAL A 159 11.22 -0.01 -4.77
C VAL A 159 10.84 1.08 -3.77
N HIS A 160 11.39 2.27 -3.93
CA HIS A 160 10.96 3.45 -3.19
C HIS A 160 11.08 4.72 -4.03
N GLY A 161 10.42 5.79 -3.57
CA GLY A 161 10.59 7.15 -4.10
C GLY A 161 11.22 8.07 -3.06
N ARG A 162 11.21 9.38 -3.34
CA ARG A 162 11.66 10.43 -2.41
C ARG A 162 10.61 10.73 -1.34
N GLU A 163 9.39 11.01 -1.77
CA GLU A 163 8.28 11.39 -0.90
C GLU A 163 7.04 10.56 -1.21
N GLY A 164 6.46 10.01 -0.15
CA GLY A 164 5.35 9.08 -0.25
C GLY A 164 5.67 7.84 -1.10
N PHE A 165 4.62 7.24 -1.66
CA PHE A 165 4.71 5.96 -2.37
C PHE A 165 4.29 6.06 -3.83
N ALA A 166 4.04 7.26 -4.37
CA ALA A 166 3.47 7.44 -5.71
C ALA A 166 4.35 6.83 -6.83
N ARG A 167 5.65 7.17 -6.85
CA ARG A 167 6.61 6.63 -7.84
C ARG A 167 6.74 5.11 -7.74
N ALA A 168 6.85 4.60 -6.51
CA ALA A 168 6.94 3.17 -6.24
C ALA A 168 5.65 2.42 -6.62
N ALA A 169 4.49 3.00 -6.32
CA ALA A 169 3.18 2.45 -6.68
C ALA A 169 2.97 2.45 -8.20
N ALA A 170 3.43 3.48 -8.92
CA ALA A 170 3.38 3.52 -10.38
C ALA A 170 4.19 2.38 -11.00
N PHE A 171 5.41 2.15 -10.51
CA PHE A 171 6.22 0.99 -10.91
C PHE A 171 5.53 -0.34 -10.56
N ALA A 172 5.07 -0.52 -9.31
CA ALA A 172 4.42 -1.74 -8.87
C ALA A 172 3.16 -2.07 -9.70
N GLY A 173 2.32 -1.07 -9.99
CA GLY A 173 1.15 -1.21 -10.85
C GLY A 173 1.54 -1.59 -12.30
N CYS A 174 2.53 -0.90 -12.87
CA CYS A 174 3.05 -1.22 -14.19
C CYS A 174 3.60 -2.65 -14.26
N PHE A 175 4.36 -3.08 -13.25
CA PHE A 175 4.95 -4.41 -13.20
C PHE A 175 3.92 -5.53 -13.04
N GLN A 176 2.88 -5.31 -12.24
CA GLN A 176 1.76 -6.25 -12.15
C GLN A 176 1.02 -6.37 -13.48
N ALA A 177 0.76 -5.26 -14.17
CA ALA A 177 0.17 -5.28 -15.51
C ALA A 177 1.10 -6.00 -16.52
N PHE A 178 2.40 -5.71 -16.49
CA PHE A 178 3.42 -6.35 -17.33
C PHE A 178 3.45 -7.87 -17.16
N ARG A 179 3.28 -8.38 -15.92
CA ARG A 179 3.20 -9.82 -15.62
C ARG A 179 1.81 -10.43 -15.89
N GLY A 180 0.86 -9.68 -16.43
CA GLY A 180 -0.51 -10.14 -16.68
C GLY A 180 -1.35 -10.35 -15.42
N GLN A 181 -0.94 -9.76 -14.30
CA GLN A 181 -1.63 -9.87 -12.99
C GLN A 181 -2.55 -8.68 -12.69
N GLY A 182 -2.59 -7.66 -13.57
CA GLY A 182 -3.38 -6.44 -13.40
C GLY A 182 -4.78 -6.44 -14.04
N THR A 183 -5.21 -7.53 -14.68
CA THR A 183 -6.57 -7.63 -15.22
C THR A 183 -7.46 -8.38 -14.22
N PRO A 184 -8.61 -7.82 -13.77
CA PRO A 184 -9.65 -8.63 -13.17
C PRO A 184 -9.94 -9.80 -14.10
N LYS A 185 -9.92 -11.03 -13.59
CA LYS A 185 -10.45 -12.17 -14.32
C LYS A 185 -11.94 -11.94 -14.47
N ASP A 186 -12.33 -11.32 -15.58
CA ASP A 186 -13.73 -11.21 -15.95
C ASP A 186 -14.25 -12.62 -16.16
N GLY A 187 -15.20 -13.01 -15.31
CA GLY A 187 -15.75 -14.36 -15.26
C GLY A 187 -16.49 -14.67 -16.55
N ARG A 188 -15.96 -15.64 -17.31
CA ARG A 188 -16.75 -16.51 -18.17
C ARG A 188 -16.90 -17.85 -17.50
#